data_AF-A0A7S1NY09-F1
#
_entry.id   AF-A0A7S1NY09-F1
#
_cell.length_a   1.000
_cell.length_b   1.000
_cell.length_c   1.000
_cell.angle_alpha   90.00
_cell.angle_beta   90.00
_cell.angle_gamma   90.00
#
_symmetry.space_group_name_H-M   'P 1'
#
loop_
_entity.id
_entity.type
_entity.pdbx_description
1 polymer ?
#
loop_
_entity_poly.entity_id
_entity_poly.type
_entity_poly.pdbx_seq_one_letter_code
_entity_poly.pdbx_strand_id
1 'polypeptide(L)'
;VPGNFHIATHALPQEALRSAFGGGRVDMEHTIHHLSISDPEEDEKHSWRHQWALTKLQNRIPLDNFRSPPAYTFQYYLTVIPSSLQPAGASEAARGYQLSASSFITSELVGPAVFFRYDIDPIRVEYYWEEMSYAAYLVELCKIFGGFLALTSFLSRLLDALTGGVSLKVHPRAA
;
A
#
# COMPACT_ATOMS: atom_id res chain seq x y z
N VAL A 1 -7.80 -17.98 7.90
CA VAL A 1 -7.77 -19.14 6.97
C VAL A 1 -8.35 -18.65 5.66
N PRO A 2 -7.83 -19.09 4.49
CA PRO A 2 -8.39 -18.73 3.19
C PRO A 2 -9.85 -19.16 3.10
N GLY A 3 -10.66 -18.42 2.36
CA GLY A 3 -12.09 -18.68 2.31
C GLY A 3 -12.77 -18.07 1.10
N ASN A 4 -14.08 -18.29 1.03
CA ASN A 4 -14.92 -17.66 0.02
C ASN A 4 -16.31 -17.36 0.59
N PHE A 5 -16.93 -16.32 0.04
CA PHE A 5 -18.35 -16.08 0.15
C PHE A 5 -18.89 -15.73 -1.23
N HIS A 6 -20.17 -16.00 -1.48
CA HIS A 6 -20.76 -15.70 -2.78
C HIS A 6 -22.24 -15.34 -2.66
N ILE A 7 -22.69 -14.50 -3.57
CA ILE A 7 -24.09 -14.10 -3.72
C ILE A 7 -24.57 -14.72 -5.02
N ALA A 8 -25.59 -15.57 -4.97
CA ALA A 8 -26.03 -16.28 -6.16
C ALA A 8 -27.52 -16.59 -6.14
N THR A 9 -28.06 -16.81 -7.33
CA THR A 9 -29.48 -17.14 -7.53
C THR A 9 -29.70 -18.62 -7.83
N HIS A 10 -28.64 -19.43 -7.86
CA HIS A 10 -28.68 -20.85 -8.26
C HIS A 10 -29.44 -21.78 -7.29
N ALA A 11 -29.95 -21.27 -6.18
CA ALA A 11 -30.97 -21.99 -5.39
C ALA A 11 -32.29 -22.17 -6.17
N LEU A 12 -32.53 -21.34 -7.19
CA LEU A 12 -33.68 -21.43 -8.07
C LEU A 12 -33.30 -22.14 -9.39
N PRO A 13 -34.16 -23.03 -9.90
CA PRO A 13 -34.01 -23.57 -11.25
C PRO A 13 -33.93 -22.42 -12.28
N GLN A 14 -33.10 -22.59 -13.32
CA GLN A 14 -32.89 -21.56 -14.34
C GLN A 14 -34.19 -21.13 -15.04
N GLU A 15 -35.15 -22.04 -15.17
CA GLU A 15 -36.49 -21.80 -15.71
C GLU A 15 -37.30 -20.87 -14.81
N ALA A 16 -37.27 -21.09 -13.50
CA ALA A 16 -37.93 -20.24 -12.51
C ALA A 16 -37.32 -18.83 -12.51
N LEU A 17 -36.00 -18.73 -12.58
CA LEU A 17 -35.27 -17.47 -12.75
C LEU A 17 -35.74 -16.72 -14.01
N ARG A 18 -35.80 -17.39 -15.16
CA ARG A 18 -36.28 -16.78 -16.40
C ARG A 18 -37.72 -16.28 -16.29
N SER A 19 -38.60 -17.05 -15.63
CA SER A 19 -39.99 -16.60 -15.41
C SER A 19 -40.09 -15.41 -14.45
N ALA A 20 -39.26 -15.37 -13.39
CA ALA A 20 -39.27 -14.31 -12.40
C ALA A 20 -38.73 -12.97 -12.96
N PHE A 21 -37.75 -13.04 -13.85
CA PHE A 21 -37.14 -11.87 -14.49
C PHE A 21 -37.69 -11.57 -15.90
N GLY A 22 -38.93 -12.01 -16.19
CA GLY A 22 -39.65 -11.63 -17.40
C GLY A 22 -39.04 -12.12 -18.73
N GLY A 23 -38.29 -13.23 -18.70
CA GLY A 23 -37.62 -13.82 -19.88
C GLY A 23 -36.35 -13.09 -20.32
N GLY A 24 -35.94 -12.04 -19.59
CA GLY A 24 -34.72 -11.28 -19.86
C GLY A 24 -33.43 -12.06 -19.57
N ARG A 25 -32.29 -11.50 -20.02
CA ARG A 25 -30.97 -11.98 -19.60
C ARG A 25 -30.79 -11.63 -18.13
N VAL A 26 -30.62 -12.63 -17.28
CA VAL A 26 -30.23 -12.40 -15.89
C VAL A 26 -28.75 -12.04 -15.88
N ASP A 27 -28.41 -10.90 -15.30
CA ASP A 27 -27.03 -10.52 -15.04
C ASP A 27 -26.86 -10.20 -13.55
N MET A 28 -25.60 -10.20 -13.12
CA MET A 28 -25.17 -9.88 -11.77
C MET A 28 -24.38 -8.57 -11.77
N GLU A 29 -24.80 -7.57 -12.56
CA GLU A 29 -24.25 -6.22 -12.47
C GLU A 29 -24.44 -5.69 -11.04
N HIS A 30 -23.38 -5.20 -10.43
CA HIS A 30 -23.43 -4.70 -9.04
C HIS A 30 -22.43 -3.57 -8.82
N THR A 31 -22.67 -2.84 -7.73
CA THR A 31 -21.76 -1.82 -7.22
C THR A 31 -21.28 -2.25 -5.84
N ILE A 32 -19.97 -2.36 -5.66
CA ILE A 32 -19.37 -2.55 -4.33
C ILE A 32 -19.24 -1.16 -3.73
N HIS A 33 -20.10 -0.81 -2.77
CA HIS A 33 -20.04 0.49 -2.11
C HIS A 33 -18.85 0.60 -1.16
N HIS A 34 -18.65 -0.44 -0.35
CA HIS A 34 -17.57 -0.50 0.63
C HIS A 34 -17.21 -1.96 0.92
N LEU A 35 -15.92 -2.28 0.92
CA LEU A 35 -15.43 -3.59 1.31
C LEU A 35 -14.17 -3.48 2.19
N SER A 36 -14.31 -3.74 3.48
CA SER A 36 -13.19 -3.73 4.42
C SER A 36 -13.07 -5.06 5.17
N ILE A 37 -11.88 -5.32 5.68
CA ILE A 37 -11.62 -6.32 6.70
C ILE A 37 -11.06 -5.58 7.89
N SER A 38 -11.72 -5.71 9.03
CA SER A 38 -11.30 -5.08 10.28
C SER A 38 -11.28 -6.09 11.43
N ASP A 39 -10.58 -5.70 12.48
CA ASP A 39 -10.55 -6.41 13.75
C ASP A 39 -11.43 -5.62 14.73
N PRO A 40 -12.56 -6.19 15.21
CA PRO A 40 -13.48 -5.49 16.10
C PRO A 40 -12.78 -4.94 17.35
N GLU A 41 -11.79 -5.64 17.88
CA GLU A 41 -11.05 -5.22 19.08
C GLU A 41 -10.20 -3.96 18.82
N GLU A 42 -9.69 -3.79 17.60
CA GLU A 42 -8.93 -2.61 17.20
C GLU A 42 -9.88 -1.44 16.86
N ASP A 43 -11.05 -1.72 16.31
CA ASP A 43 -12.09 -0.71 16.02
C ASP A 43 -12.70 -0.10 17.30
N GLU A 44 -12.75 -0.85 18.41
CA GLU A 44 -13.22 -0.38 19.72
C GLU A 44 -12.21 0.56 20.43
N LYS A 45 -10.95 0.63 19.98
CA LYS A 45 -9.93 1.50 20.58
C LYS A 45 -10.14 2.96 20.18
N HIS A 46 -10.69 3.76 21.09
CA HIS A 46 -10.97 5.19 20.88
C HIS A 46 -9.77 6.15 20.92
N SER A 47 -8.52 5.66 20.87
CA SER A 47 -7.36 6.55 20.78
C SER A 47 -7.29 7.19 19.39
N TRP A 48 -7.31 8.53 19.31
CA TRP A 48 -7.27 9.25 18.03
C TRP A 48 -6.05 8.88 17.17
N ARG A 49 -4.89 8.60 17.79
CA ARG A 49 -3.67 8.15 17.09
C ARG A 49 -3.85 6.76 16.49
N HIS A 50 -4.53 5.89 17.24
CA HIS A 50 -4.82 4.53 16.83
C HIS A 50 -5.81 4.51 15.67
N GLN A 51 -6.91 5.27 15.80
CA GLN A 51 -7.91 5.39 14.74
C GLN A 51 -7.33 6.01 13.47
N TRP A 52 -6.49 7.05 13.60
CA TRP A 52 -5.76 7.61 12.46
C TRP A 52 -4.88 6.56 11.77
N ALA A 53 -4.20 5.72 12.55
CA ALA A 53 -3.32 4.68 12.02
C ALA A 53 -4.12 3.60 11.27
N LEU A 54 -5.26 3.16 11.81
CA LEU A 54 -6.17 2.24 11.13
C LEU A 54 -6.69 2.82 9.82
N THR A 55 -7.13 4.08 9.82
CA THR A 55 -7.55 4.76 8.58
C THR A 55 -6.41 4.80 7.55
N LYS A 56 -5.16 5.05 7.97
CA LYS A 56 -4.01 5.04 7.05
C LYS A 56 -3.75 3.67 6.43
N LEU A 57 -3.92 2.60 7.20
CA LEU A 57 -3.83 1.23 6.68
C LEU A 57 -4.98 0.91 5.71
N GLN A 58 -6.18 1.43 5.98
CA GLN A 58 -7.40 1.16 5.20
C GLN A 58 -7.60 2.10 4.00
N ASN A 59 -6.84 3.19 3.85
CA ASN A 59 -7.08 4.22 2.82
C ASN A 59 -6.86 3.79 1.35
N ARG A 60 -6.73 2.49 1.07
CA ARG A 60 -6.56 1.93 -0.27
C ARG A 60 -7.42 0.67 -0.42
N ILE A 61 -8.74 0.84 -0.41
CA ILE A 61 -9.65 -0.26 -0.72
C ILE A 61 -9.86 -0.30 -2.24
N PRO A 62 -9.35 -1.32 -2.94
CA PRO A 62 -9.33 -1.36 -4.40
C PRO A 62 -10.72 -1.51 -5.05
N LEU A 63 -11.73 -1.90 -4.29
CA LEU A 63 -13.09 -2.18 -4.78
C LEU A 63 -14.14 -1.18 -4.31
N ASP A 64 -13.77 -0.13 -3.58
CA ASP A 64 -14.74 0.86 -3.11
C ASP A 64 -15.31 1.67 -4.28
N ASN A 65 -16.64 1.74 -4.32
CA ASN A 65 -17.44 2.33 -5.40
C ASN A 65 -17.18 1.70 -6.79
N PHE A 66 -16.62 0.49 -6.84
CA PHE A 66 -16.43 -0.23 -8.09
C PHE A 66 -17.77 -0.74 -8.64
N ARG A 67 -18.08 -0.36 -9.88
CA ARG A 67 -19.23 -0.87 -10.63
C ARG A 67 -18.77 -1.96 -11.59
N SER A 68 -19.30 -3.16 -11.43
CA SER A 68 -19.00 -4.25 -12.35
C SER A 68 -19.67 -4.00 -13.71
N PRO A 69 -19.12 -4.53 -14.81
CA PRO A 69 -19.88 -4.67 -16.05
C PRO A 69 -20.99 -5.71 -15.88
N PRO A 70 -22.01 -5.70 -16.76
CA PRO A 70 -23.06 -6.72 -16.77
C PRO A 70 -22.46 -8.08 -17.15
N ALA A 71 -22.63 -9.06 -16.27
CA ALA A 71 -22.07 -10.39 -16.44
C ALA A 71 -22.95 -11.44 -15.77
N TYR A 72 -22.97 -12.65 -16.34
CA TYR A 72 -23.72 -13.76 -15.76
C TYR A 72 -23.06 -14.26 -14.46
N THR A 73 -21.73 -14.42 -14.46
CA THR A 73 -20.96 -14.80 -13.28
C THR A 73 -19.75 -13.88 -13.12
N PHE A 74 -19.52 -13.41 -11.90
CA PHE A 74 -18.41 -12.54 -11.56
C PHE A 74 -17.56 -13.17 -10.44
N GLN A 75 -16.24 -13.02 -10.50
CA GLN A 75 -15.34 -13.50 -9.47
C GLN A 75 -14.36 -12.42 -9.06
N TYR A 76 -14.23 -12.20 -7.75
CA TYR A 76 -13.19 -11.38 -7.15
C TYR A 76 -12.20 -12.27 -6.42
N TYR A 77 -10.92 -12.03 -6.65
CA TYR A 77 -9.82 -12.59 -5.89
C TYR A 77 -9.24 -11.48 -5.02
N LEU A 78 -9.38 -11.65 -3.71
CA LEU A 78 -8.93 -10.73 -2.68
C LEU A 78 -7.69 -11.30 -2.00
N THR A 79 -6.64 -10.51 -1.90
CA THR A 79 -5.49 -10.82 -1.06
C THR A 79 -5.50 -9.88 0.14
N VAL A 80 -5.57 -10.48 1.32
CA VAL A 80 -5.61 -9.80 2.61
C VAL A 80 -4.21 -9.76 3.19
N ILE A 81 -3.64 -8.57 3.33
CA ILE A 81 -2.26 -8.38 3.79
C ILE A 81 -2.32 -7.85 5.23
N PRO A 82 -1.91 -8.65 6.24
CA PRO A 82 -1.81 -8.19 7.62
C PRO A 82 -0.84 -7.02 7.70
N SER A 83 -1.26 -5.91 8.26
CA SER A 83 -0.44 -4.70 8.37
C SER A 83 -0.50 -4.12 9.77
N SER A 84 0.63 -3.62 10.27
CA SER A 84 0.68 -2.86 11.51
C SER A 84 1.28 -1.48 11.27
N LEU A 85 0.77 -0.48 11.96
CA LEU A 85 1.33 0.87 11.95
C LEU A 85 1.54 1.30 13.40
N GLN A 86 2.78 1.57 13.76
CA GLN A 86 3.14 2.12 15.06
C GLN A 86 3.34 3.64 14.93
N PRO A 87 2.42 4.47 15.43
CA PRO A 87 2.60 5.91 15.42
C PRO A 87 3.74 6.36 16.34
N ALA A 88 4.43 7.44 15.97
CA ALA A 88 5.42 8.07 16.83
C ALA A 88 4.82 8.44 18.20
N GLY A 89 5.46 7.99 19.28
CA GLY A 89 5.01 8.22 20.65
C GLY A 89 3.78 7.40 21.09
N ALA A 90 3.34 6.40 20.33
CA ALA A 90 2.30 5.47 20.76
C ALA A 90 2.91 4.23 21.44
N SER A 91 2.29 3.79 22.54
CA SER A 91 2.70 2.59 23.27
C SER A 91 2.35 1.28 22.53
N GLU A 92 1.36 1.32 21.65
CA GLU A 92 0.88 0.16 20.91
C GLU A 92 0.76 0.47 19.42
N ALA A 93 1.07 -0.53 18.58
CA ALA A 93 0.83 -0.48 17.16
C ALA A 93 -0.63 -0.76 16.84
N ALA A 94 -1.20 0.00 15.91
CA ALA A 94 -2.51 -0.31 15.34
C ALA A 94 -2.36 -1.46 14.34
N ARG A 95 -3.20 -2.47 14.47
CA ARG A 95 -3.20 -3.67 13.62
C ARG A 95 -4.42 -3.63 12.72
N GLY A 96 -4.19 -3.71 11.41
CA GLY A 96 -5.25 -3.72 10.42
C GLY A 96 -4.89 -4.60 9.23
N TYR A 97 -5.69 -4.49 8.18
CA TYR A 97 -5.53 -5.27 6.97
C TYR A 97 -5.54 -4.36 5.75
N GLN A 98 -4.59 -4.58 4.84
CA GLN A 98 -4.61 -4.01 3.50
C GLN A 98 -5.23 -5.02 2.54
N LEU A 99 -5.92 -4.51 1.52
CA LEU A 99 -6.61 -5.34 0.54
C LEU A 99 -6.02 -5.09 -0.84
N SER A 100 -5.70 -6.18 -1.52
CA SER A 100 -5.47 -6.18 -2.98
C SER A 100 -6.61 -6.96 -3.63
N ALA A 101 -7.09 -6.49 -4.77
CA ALA A 101 -8.20 -7.12 -5.47
C ALA A 101 -7.95 -7.22 -6.96
N SER A 102 -8.40 -8.33 -7.53
CA SER A 102 -8.53 -8.53 -8.96
C SER A 102 -9.91 -9.11 -9.27
N SER A 103 -10.41 -8.82 -10.47
CA SER A 103 -11.72 -9.28 -10.92
C SER A 103 -11.60 -10.07 -12.21
N PHE A 104 -12.49 -11.06 -12.36
CA PHE A 104 -12.59 -11.91 -13.53
C PHE A 104 -14.06 -12.21 -13.84
N ILE A 105 -14.42 -12.15 -15.12
CA ILE A 105 -15.74 -12.52 -15.61
C ILE A 105 -15.66 -13.95 -16.13
N THR A 106 -16.57 -14.79 -15.67
CA THR A 106 -16.67 -16.17 -16.16
C THR A 106 -18.10 -16.50 -16.55
N SER A 107 -18.27 -17.60 -17.27
CA SER A 107 -19.56 -18.20 -17.59
C SER A 107 -19.58 -19.63 -17.05
N GLU A 108 -19.41 -19.76 -15.73
CA GLU A 108 -19.47 -21.07 -15.06
C GLU A 108 -20.91 -21.62 -15.11
N LEU A 109 -21.04 -22.95 -15.25
CA LEU A 109 -22.32 -23.65 -15.36
C LEU A 109 -23.19 -23.57 -14.10
N VAL A 110 -22.69 -22.95 -13.01
CA VAL A 110 -23.34 -22.90 -11.70
C VAL A 110 -24.47 -21.86 -11.65
N GLY A 111 -24.65 -21.04 -12.69
CA GLY A 111 -25.72 -20.05 -12.77
C GLY A 111 -25.26 -18.64 -12.38
N PRO A 112 -26.19 -17.69 -12.22
CA PRO A 112 -25.85 -16.30 -11.93
C PRO A 112 -25.28 -16.21 -10.51
N ALA A 113 -24.06 -15.69 -10.40
CA ALA A 113 -23.35 -15.61 -9.12
C ALA A 113 -22.23 -14.56 -9.11
N VAL A 114 -21.98 -13.98 -7.94
CA VAL A 114 -20.82 -13.14 -7.63
C VAL A 114 -20.02 -13.84 -6.53
N PHE A 115 -18.81 -14.27 -6.84
CA PHE A 115 -17.91 -14.93 -5.90
C PHE A 115 -16.86 -13.97 -5.37
N PHE A 116 -16.61 -14.01 -4.08
CA PHE A 116 -15.51 -13.34 -3.41
C PHE A 116 -14.63 -14.41 -2.78
N ARG A 117 -13.45 -14.61 -3.35
CA ARG A 117 -12.44 -15.55 -2.84
C ARG A 117 -11.37 -14.73 -2.18
N TYR A 118 -11.07 -15.02 -0.91
CA TYR A 118 -10.05 -14.30 -0.19
C TYR A 118 -8.97 -15.24 0.32
N ASP A 119 -7.73 -14.79 0.23
CA ASP A 119 -6.56 -15.46 0.80
C ASP A 119 -5.81 -14.47 1.71
N ILE A 120 -5.16 -15.00 2.74
CA ILE A 120 -4.39 -14.19 3.68
C ILE A 120 -2.91 -14.34 3.34
N ASP A 121 -2.25 -13.22 3.11
CA ASP A 121 -0.81 -13.20 2.86
C ASP A 121 -0.06 -13.69 4.11
N PRO A 122 0.89 -14.64 3.98
CA PRO A 122 1.68 -15.10 5.11
C PRO A 122 2.65 -14.03 5.65
N ILE A 123 2.90 -12.96 4.89
CA ILE A 123 3.81 -11.87 5.25
C ILE A 123 3.01 -10.71 5.87
N ARG A 124 3.51 -10.20 7.00
CA ARG A 124 3.01 -8.98 7.65
C ARG A 124 3.85 -7.78 7.23
N VAL A 125 3.19 -6.67 6.91
CA VAL A 125 3.85 -5.38 6.68
C VAL A 125 3.83 -4.56 7.97
N GLU A 126 5.00 -4.12 8.43
CA GLU A 126 5.11 -3.28 9.62
C GLU A 126 5.60 -1.89 9.24
N TYR A 127 4.76 -0.89 9.52
CA TYR A 127 5.11 0.51 9.36
C TYR A 127 5.48 1.09 10.73
N TYR A 128 6.70 1.59 10.82
CA TYR A 128 7.19 2.30 11.99
C TYR A 128 7.81 3.62 11.58
N TRP A 129 7.81 4.59 12.50
CA TRP A 129 8.53 5.84 12.32
C TRP A 129 9.92 5.69 12.89
N GLU A 130 10.92 5.94 12.05
CA GLU A 130 12.31 6.02 12.51
C GLU A 130 12.62 7.49 12.85
N GLU A 131 12.86 7.77 14.12
CA GLU A 131 13.28 9.10 14.56
C GLU A 131 14.81 9.16 14.59
N MET A 132 15.39 10.15 13.92
CA MET A 132 16.82 10.42 14.05
C MET A 132 17.08 11.23 15.32
N SER A 133 18.05 10.79 16.12
CA SER A 133 18.52 11.61 17.24
C SER A 133 19.13 12.91 16.74
N TYR A 134 19.01 13.98 17.54
CA TYR A 134 19.60 15.28 17.20
C TYR A 134 21.13 15.20 17.01
N ALA A 135 21.81 14.33 17.77
CA ALA A 135 23.23 14.08 17.60
C ALA A 135 23.55 13.44 16.25
N ALA A 136 22.77 12.44 15.83
CA ALA A 136 22.92 11.83 14.50
C ALA A 136 22.71 12.87 13.38
N TYR A 137 21.73 13.75 13.53
CA TYR A 137 21.51 14.85 12.60
C TYR A 137 22.71 15.81 12.49
N LEU A 138 23.30 16.22 13.62
CA LEU A 138 24.51 17.06 13.60
C LEU A 138 25.71 16.35 12.96
N VAL A 139 25.87 15.06 13.22
CA VAL A 139 26.91 14.24 12.57
C VAL A 139 26.70 14.20 11.06
N GLU A 140 25.46 14.03 10.58
CA GLU A 140 25.13 14.10 9.15
C GLU A 140 25.46 15.48 8.55
N LEU A 141 25.17 16.59 9.25
CA LEU A 141 25.56 17.92 8.80
C LEU A 141 27.09 18.06 8.67
N CYS A 142 27.85 17.57 9.65
CA CYS A 142 29.31 17.56 9.59
C CYS A 142 29.82 16.75 8.40
N LYS A 143 29.19 15.62 8.06
CA LYS A 143 29.53 14.84 6.86
C LYS A 143 29.33 15.64 5.58
N ILE A 144 28.24 16.40 5.45
CA ILE A 144 27.97 17.26 4.29
C ILE A 144 29.05 18.34 4.14
N PHE A 145 29.35 19.06 5.23
CA PHE A 145 30.39 20.10 5.21
C PHE A 145 31.79 19.53 4.95
N GLY A 146 32.14 18.40 5.58
CA GLY A 146 33.42 17.71 5.36
C GLY A 146 33.56 17.23 3.91
N GLY A 147 32.49 16.69 3.33
CA GLY A 147 32.43 16.30 1.92
C GLY A 147 32.61 17.48 0.97
N PHE A 148 31.97 18.62 1.25
CA PHE A 148 32.12 19.84 0.45
C PHE A 148 33.57 20.36 0.49
N LEU A 149 34.19 20.45 1.67
CA LEU A 149 35.59 20.87 1.81
C LEU A 149 36.57 19.90 1.14
N ALA A 150 36.29 18.60 1.17
CA ALA A 150 37.09 17.61 0.47
C ALA A 150 36.95 17.76 -1.07
N LEU A 151 35.73 18.00 -1.57
CA LEU A 151 35.46 18.22 -2.98
C LEU A 151 36.14 19.48 -3.52
N THR A 152 36.08 20.60 -2.80
CA THR A 152 36.77 21.84 -3.21
C THR A 152 38.28 21.64 -3.25
N SER A 153 38.84 20.95 -2.26
CA SER A 153 40.27 20.63 -2.20
C SER A 153 40.71 19.71 -3.35
N PHE A 154 39.91 18.68 -3.63
CA PHE A 154 40.15 17.77 -4.75
C PHE A 154 40.08 18.50 -6.09
N LEU A 155 39.05 19.33 -6.30
CA LEU A 155 38.87 20.08 -7.54
C LEU A 155 39.98 21.10 -7.76
N SER A 156 40.42 21.80 -6.71
CA SER A 156 41.58 22.69 -6.77
C SER A 156 42.82 21.92 -7.20
N ARG A 157 43.12 20.78 -6.57
CA ARG A 157 44.27 19.94 -6.94
C ARG A 157 44.18 19.40 -8.37
N LEU A 158 42.98 19.06 -8.84
CA LEU A 158 42.76 18.61 -10.21
C LEU A 158 43.01 19.73 -11.21
N LEU A 159 42.48 20.93 -10.95
CA LEU A 159 42.73 22.12 -11.77
C LEU A 159 44.21 22.48 -11.77
N ASP A 160 44.88 22.46 -10.62
CA ASP A 160 46.31 22.69 -10.49
C ASP A 160 47.13 21.58 -11.19
N ALA A 161 46.66 20.34 -11.26
CA ALA A 161 47.34 19.29 -12.03
C ALA A 161 47.16 19.50 -13.55
N LEU A 162 46.00 19.96 -13.99
CA LEU A 162 45.71 20.26 -15.39
C LEU A 162 46.43 21.54 -15.87
N THR A 163 46.58 22.53 -15.01
CA THR A 163 47.22 23.82 -15.32
C THR A 163 48.70 23.87 -14.93
N GLY A 164 49.09 23.15 -13.88
CA GLY A 164 50.43 23.06 -13.28
C GLY A 164 51.44 22.18 -14.02
N GLY A 165 51.23 21.94 -15.31
CA GLY A 165 52.35 21.90 -16.26
C GLY A 165 53.14 23.24 -16.31
N VAL A 166 52.66 24.30 -15.65
CA VAL A 166 53.34 25.59 -15.50
C VAL A 166 53.53 25.92 -14.01
N SER A 167 54.67 25.52 -13.44
CA SER A 167 55.07 25.87 -12.07
C SER A 167 55.66 27.28 -12.02
N LEU A 168 54.95 28.25 -11.43
CA LEU A 168 55.57 29.47 -10.92
C LEU A 168 55.65 29.39 -9.39
N LYS A 169 56.80 28.88 -8.95
CA LYS A 169 57.24 28.80 -7.56
C LYS A 169 57.49 30.22 -7.02
N VAL A 170 56.48 30.86 -6.43
CA VAL A 170 56.66 32.14 -5.75
C VAL A 170 57.02 31.88 -4.28
N HIS A 171 58.26 32.20 -3.92
CA HIS A 171 58.77 32.19 -2.55
C HIS A 171 58.09 33.28 -1.70
N PRO A 172 57.79 33.03 -0.41
CA PRO A 172 57.32 34.07 0.50
C PRO A 172 58.51 34.96 0.89
N ARG A 173 58.38 36.28 0.72
CA ARG A 173 59.28 37.24 1.36
C ARG A 173 58.77 37.51 2.77
N ALA A 174 59.61 37.17 3.74
CA ALA A 174 59.50 37.65 5.11
C ALA A 174 59.72 39.18 5.15
N ALA A 175 58.82 39.87 5.85
CA ALA A 175 59.08 41.10 6.61
C ALA A 175 57.94 41.26 7.62
#